data_AF-A0A197KF35-F1
#
_entry.id   AF-A0A197KF35-F1
#
_cell.length_a   1.000
_cell.length_b   1.000
_cell.length_c   1.000
_cell.angle_alpha   90.00
_cell.angle_beta   90.00
_cell.angle_gamma   90.00
#
_symmetry.space_group_name_H-M   'P 1'
#
loop_
_entity.id
_entity.type
_entity.pdbx_description
1 polymer ?
#
loop_
_entity_poly.entity_id
_entity_poly.type
_entity_poly.pdbx_seq_one_letter_code
_entity_poly.pdbx_strand_id
1 'polypeptide(L)'
;MYGGPIPDTLELSLEAGLRNLGGLKELEVFGFEGLNYRIGERELEWMSEEWPKLRCLRGLQVDVLRGAKPDRRRNELREYMMSMRPDVVHERA
;
A
#
# COMPACT_ATOMS: atom_id res chain seq x y z
N MET A 1 -23.69 -6.37 -8.52
CA MET A 1 -22.23 -6.58 -8.66
C MET A 1 -21.54 -5.35 -8.07
N TYR A 2 -20.92 -5.46 -6.90
CA TYR A 2 -20.18 -4.37 -6.26
C TYR A 2 -18.74 -4.84 -6.06
N GLY A 3 -17.89 -4.68 -7.08
CA GLY A 3 -16.50 -5.15 -7.02
C GLY A 3 -15.52 -4.28 -7.80
N GLY A 4 -15.96 -3.13 -8.30
CA GLY A 4 -15.09 -2.13 -8.93
C GLY A 4 -14.94 -0.91 -8.03
N PRO A 5 -13.82 -0.17 -8.11
CA PRO A 5 -13.73 1.15 -7.51
C PRO A 5 -14.84 2.05 -8.02
N ILE A 6 -15.35 2.93 -7.15
CA ILE A 6 -16.35 3.92 -7.52
C ILE A 6 -15.67 4.87 -8.53
N PRO A 7 -16.30 5.20 -9.67
CA PRO A 7 -15.76 6.18 -10.61
C PRO A 7 -15.34 7.47 -9.88
N ASP A 8 -14.22 8.07 -10.29
CA ASP A 8 -13.66 9.29 -9.68
C ASP A 8 -13.14 9.13 -8.23
N THR A 9 -12.78 7.90 -7.82
CA THR A 9 -12.07 7.67 -6.55
C THR A 9 -10.57 7.51 -6.72
N LEU A 10 -9.83 7.79 -5.64
CA LEU A 10 -8.37 7.72 -5.62
C LEU A 10 -7.92 6.24 -5.71
N GLU A 11 -7.64 5.76 -6.92
CA GLU A 11 -7.28 4.35 -7.16
C GLU A 11 -5.87 3.98 -6.61
N LEU A 12 -5.04 4.97 -6.28
CA LEU A 12 -3.66 4.80 -5.80
C LEU A 12 -2.81 3.87 -6.68
N SER A 13 -3.00 3.95 -8.00
CA SER A 13 -2.12 3.31 -8.99
C SER A 13 -1.20 4.34 -9.64
N LEU A 14 -0.09 3.89 -10.22
CA LEU A 14 0.84 4.78 -10.94
C LEU A 14 0.15 5.51 -12.10
N GLU A 15 -0.75 4.82 -12.79
CA GLU A 15 -1.52 5.37 -13.93
C GLU A 15 -2.56 6.40 -13.47
N ALA A 16 -3.13 6.23 -12.27
CA ALA A 16 -4.11 7.12 -11.68
C ALA A 16 -3.52 8.26 -10.84
N GLY A 17 -2.20 8.51 -10.95
CA GLY A 17 -1.56 9.70 -10.37
C GLY A 17 -0.77 9.47 -9.08
N LEU A 18 -0.60 8.24 -8.59
CA LEU A 18 0.34 7.94 -7.50
C LEU A 18 1.75 8.46 -7.84
N ARG A 19 2.14 8.37 -9.12
CA ARG A 19 3.43 8.89 -9.63
C ARG A 19 3.67 10.37 -9.29
N ASN A 20 2.61 11.18 -9.20
CA ASN A 20 2.73 12.61 -8.89
C ASN A 20 3.22 12.85 -7.45
N LEU A 21 3.12 11.86 -6.58
CA LEU A 21 3.59 11.92 -5.19
C LEU A 21 5.08 11.55 -5.05
N GLY A 22 5.78 11.23 -6.14
CA GLY A 22 7.21 10.85 -6.10
C GLY A 22 8.14 11.95 -5.56
N GLY A 23 7.71 13.21 -5.61
CA GLY A 23 8.46 14.34 -5.05
C GLY A 23 8.54 14.35 -3.52
N LEU A 24 7.75 13.54 -2.81
CA LEU A 24 7.73 13.48 -1.35
C LEU A 24 8.92 12.65 -0.82
N LYS A 25 10.15 13.12 -1.04
CA LYS A 25 11.39 12.41 -0.67
C LYS A 25 11.58 12.21 0.83
N GLU A 26 10.90 13.04 1.62
CA GLU A 26 10.90 13.00 3.09
C GLU A 26 9.71 12.24 3.67
N LEU A 27 8.93 11.52 2.85
CA LEU A 27 7.77 10.77 3.32
C LEU A 27 8.21 9.57 4.16
N GLU A 28 7.86 9.58 5.45
CA GLU A 28 8.15 8.48 6.37
C GLU A 28 7.00 7.50 6.56
N VAL A 29 5.76 7.99 6.45
CA VAL A 29 4.55 7.21 6.72
C VAL A 29 3.57 7.41 5.58
N PHE A 30 3.12 6.32 4.97
CA PHE A 30 2.07 6.34 3.96
C PHE A 30 0.97 5.35 4.33
N GLY A 31 -0.27 5.84 4.40
CA GLY A 31 -1.42 5.05 4.81
C GLY A 31 -2.53 5.09 3.77
N PHE A 32 -2.98 3.91 3.37
CA PHE A 32 -4.07 3.70 2.42
C PHE A 32 -5.08 2.67 2.93
N GLU A 33 -5.04 2.36 4.22
CA GLU A 33 -6.02 1.51 4.87
C GLU A 33 -7.45 2.05 4.73
N GLY A 34 -8.41 1.15 4.53
CA GLY A 34 -9.82 1.51 4.36
C GLY A 34 -10.17 2.12 3.00
N LEU A 35 -9.19 2.32 2.10
CA LEU A 35 -9.43 2.74 0.73
C LEU A 35 -9.66 1.53 -0.19
N ASN A 36 -10.44 1.74 -1.26
CA ASN A 36 -10.54 0.78 -2.36
C ASN A 36 -9.40 1.07 -3.36
N TYR A 37 -8.20 0.58 -3.04
CA TYR A 37 -6.97 0.85 -3.77
C TYR A 37 -6.59 -0.26 -4.76
N ARG A 38 -5.74 0.05 -5.74
CA ARG A 38 -5.15 -0.90 -6.71
C ARG A 38 -3.63 -1.04 -6.59
N ILE A 39 -3.07 -0.83 -5.41
CA ILE A 39 -1.64 -1.03 -5.14
C ILE A 39 -1.29 -2.51 -5.37
N GLY A 40 -0.44 -2.77 -6.35
CA GLY A 40 0.19 -4.07 -6.60
C GLY A 40 1.69 -4.02 -6.40
N GLU A 41 2.38 -5.08 -6.84
CA GLU A 41 3.85 -5.19 -6.77
C GLU A 41 4.56 -4.01 -7.44
N ARG A 42 4.10 -3.60 -8.63
CA ARG A 42 4.64 -2.46 -9.38
C ARG A 42 4.55 -1.14 -8.60
N GLU A 43 3.44 -0.90 -7.93
CA GLU A 43 3.28 0.27 -7.07
C GLU A 43 4.20 0.21 -5.86
N LEU A 44 4.40 -0.96 -5.26
CA LEU A 44 5.31 -1.14 -4.11
C LEU A 44 6.79 -0.99 -4.49
N GLU A 45 7.20 -1.50 -5.65
CA GLU A 45 8.54 -1.25 -6.22
C GLU A 45 8.77 0.25 -6.37
N TRP A 46 7.84 0.94 -7.03
CA TRP A 46 7.93 2.39 -7.23
C TRP A 46 7.98 3.17 -5.91
N MET A 47 7.17 2.80 -4.91
CA MET A 47 7.20 3.43 -3.58
C MET A 47 8.57 3.24 -2.90
N SER A 48 9.16 2.05 -3.05
CA SER A 48 10.46 1.71 -2.47
C SER A 48 11.60 2.53 -3.06
N GLU A 49 11.51 2.86 -4.35
CA GLU A 49 12.48 3.67 -5.08
C GLU A 49 12.27 5.18 -4.86
N GLU A 50 11.03 5.66 -4.92
CA GLU A 50 10.73 7.09 -4.90
C GLU A 50 10.69 7.69 -3.50
N TRP A 51 10.37 6.90 -2.48
CA TRP A 51 10.27 7.35 -1.09
C TRP A 51 11.39 6.71 -0.24
N PRO A 52 12.63 7.24 -0.31
CA PRO A 52 13.77 6.64 0.37
C PRO A 52 13.64 6.63 1.89
N LYS A 53 12.92 7.60 2.46
CA LYS A 53 12.68 7.71 3.91
C LYS A 53 11.44 6.99 4.39
N LEU A 54 10.76 6.23 3.52
CA LEU A 54 9.58 5.46 3.92
C LEU A 54 9.95 4.46 5.00
N ARG A 55 9.23 4.52 6.12
CA ARG A 55 9.44 3.66 7.30
C ARG A 55 8.18 2.91 7.70
N CYS A 56 7.00 3.41 7.36
CA CYS A 56 5.73 2.79 7.73
C CYS A 56 4.74 2.80 6.56
N LEU A 57 4.19 1.63 6.24
CA LEU A 57 3.09 1.46 5.29
C LEU A 57 1.85 0.93 6.00
N ARG A 58 0.77 1.70 5.97
CA ARG A 58 -0.54 1.30 6.52
C ARG A 58 -1.46 0.90 5.38
N GLY A 59 -2.07 -0.28 5.48
CA GLY A 59 -2.93 -0.88 4.46
C GLY A 59 -2.56 -2.33 4.13
N LEU A 60 -1.37 -2.79 4.53
CA LEU A 60 -0.88 -4.17 4.35
C LEU A 60 -0.74 -4.95 5.68
N GLN A 61 -1.25 -4.42 6.79
CA GLN A 61 -1.20 -5.08 8.09
C GLN A 61 -1.98 -6.41 8.09
N VAL A 62 -1.59 -7.34 8.97
CA VAL A 62 -2.33 -8.58 9.18
C VAL A 62 -3.63 -8.28 9.94
N ASP A 63 -4.75 -8.81 9.46
CA ASP A 63 -6.01 -8.74 10.19
C ASP A 63 -5.93 -9.55 11.48
N VAL A 64 -5.90 -8.85 12.61
CA VAL A 64 -5.94 -9.45 13.96
C VAL A 64 -7.37 -9.61 14.49
N LEU A 65 -8.38 -9.16 13.73
CA LEU A 65 -9.78 -9.25 14.15
C LEU A 65 -10.27 -10.71 14.06
N ARG A 66 -10.80 -11.22 15.18
CA ARG A 66 -11.44 -12.54 15.24
C ARG A 66 -12.57 -12.62 14.21
N GLY A 67 -12.45 -13.56 13.28
CA GLY A 67 -13.46 -13.82 12.24
C GLY A 67 -13.24 -13.09 10.92
N ALA A 68 -12.24 -12.22 10.82
CA ALA A 68 -11.83 -11.69 9.51
C ALA A 68 -11.24 -12.82 8.66
N LYS A 69 -11.69 -12.94 7.41
CA LYS A 69 -11.06 -13.85 6.46
C LYS A 69 -9.70 -13.25 6.07
N PRO A 70 -8.60 -14.00 6.17
CA PRO A 70 -7.30 -13.51 5.75
C PRO A 70 -7.33 -13.15 4.27
N ASP A 71 -6.98 -11.90 3.96
CA ASP A 71 -6.74 -11.46 2.60
C ASP A 71 -5.39 -11.99 2.12
N ARG A 72 -5.42 -13.06 1.31
CA ARG A 72 -4.22 -13.68 0.75
C ARG A 72 -3.40 -12.70 -0.07
N ARG A 73 -4.05 -11.88 -0.91
CA ARG A 73 -3.36 -10.95 -1.81
C ARG A 73 -2.64 -9.88 -1.01
N ARG A 74 -3.29 -9.32 0.01
CA ARG A 74 -2.65 -8.35 0.90
C ARG A 74 -1.45 -8.93 1.63
N ASN A 75 -1.53 -10.19 2.07
CA ASN A 75 -0.40 -10.86 2.73
C ASN A 75 0.78 -11.08 1.76
N GLU A 76 0.51 -11.49 0.51
CA GLU A 76 1.54 -11.62 -0.53
C GLU A 76 2.23 -10.27 -0.79
N LEU A 77 1.47 -9.19 -0.91
CA LEU A 77 2.01 -7.84 -1.12
C LEU A 77 2.85 -7.37 0.07
N ARG A 78 2.45 -7.71 1.30
CA ARG A 78 3.24 -7.44 2.50
C ARG A 78 4.57 -8.19 2.46
N GLU A 79 4.55 -9.48 2.18
CA GLU A 79 5.76 -10.31 2.10
C GLU A 79 6.70 -9.79 1.00
N TYR A 80 6.13 -9.40 -0.13
CA TYR A 80 6.84 -8.79 -1.24
C TYR A 80 7.52 -7.47 -0.82
N MET A 81 6.79 -6.55 -0.17
CA MET A 81 7.37 -5.32 0.36
C MET A 81 8.49 -5.59 1.37
N MET A 82 8.28 -6.54 2.29
CA MET A 82 9.28 -6.92 3.29
C MET A 82 10.55 -7.52 2.66
N SER A 83 10.42 -8.20 1.52
CA SER A 83 11.57 -8.73 0.79
C SER A 83 12.45 -7.63 0.19
N MET A 84 11.85 -6.51 -0.23
CA MET A 84 12.56 -5.36 -0.83
C MET A 84 13.05 -4.36 0.22
N ARG A 85 12.19 -4.06 1.21
CA ARG A 85 12.38 -3.03 2.23
C ARG A 85 12.00 -3.60 3.61
N PRO A 86 12.85 -4.46 4.18
CA PRO A 86 12.60 -5.05 5.50
C PRO A 86 12.57 -4.01 6.64
N ASP A 87 13.06 -2.80 6.39
CA ASP A 87 13.02 -1.64 7.28
C ASP A 87 11.63 -0.99 7.38
N VAL A 88 10.73 -1.27 6.44
CA VAL A 88 9.38 -0.70 6.42
C VAL A 88 8.43 -1.53 7.28
N VAL A 89 7.90 -0.92 8.34
CA VAL A 89 6.89 -1.53 9.22
C VAL A 89 5.49 -1.42 8.63
N HIS A 90 4.62 -2.38 8.97
CA HIS A 90 3.25 -2.45 8.48
C HIS A 90 2.27 -2.40 9.66
N GLU A 91 1.92 -1.18 10.08
CA GLU A 91 1.11 -0.90 11.26
C GLU A 91 -0.28 -0.36 10.88
N ARG A 92 -1.22 -0.47 11.81
CA ARG A 92 -2.54 0.18 11.70
C ARG A 92 -2.44 1.63 12.22
N ALA A 93 -3.23 2.54 11.68
CA ALA A 93 -3.30 3.91 12.21
C ALA A 93 -3.89 4.00 13.63
#